data_AF-A0AAX0PXL9-F1
#
_entry.id   AF-A0AAX0PXL9-F1
#
_cell.length_a   1.000
_cell.length_b   1.000
_cell.length_c   1.000
_cell.angle_alpha   90.00
_cell.angle_beta   90.00
_cell.angle_gamma   90.00
#
_symmetry.space_group_name_H-M   'P 1'
#
loop_
_entity.id
_entity.type
_entity.pdbx_description
1 polymer ?
#
loop_
_entity_poly.entity_id
_entity_poly.type
_entity_poly.pdbx_seq_one_letter_code
_entity_poly.pdbx_strand_id
1 'polypeptide(L)' 'HLNDNGTMVIQLPHGVLFRGSAEAKIRQYLLERNYIEAVIGLPANLQSTTAIPTTILVLRKNRKRKDVMFIDASDDEV' A
#
# COMPACT_ATOMS: atom_id res chain seq x y z
N HIS A 1 18.14 1.70 -0.59
CA HIS A 1 17.89 2.75 0.42
C HIS A 1 17.18 2.22 1.67
N LEU A 2 16.28 1.23 1.60
CA LEU A 2 15.70 0.63 2.82
C LEU A 2 16.63 -0.43 3.43
N ASN A 3 16.99 -0.25 4.70
CA ASN A 3 17.82 -1.18 5.48
C ASN A 3 17.12 -2.55 5.62
N ASP A 4 17.86 -3.59 5.95
CA ASP A 4 17.32 -4.96 6.02
C ASP A 4 16.22 -5.15 7.09
N ASN A 5 16.21 -4.31 8.12
CA ASN A 5 15.12 -4.25 9.11
C ASN A 5 14.30 -2.94 9.00
N GLY A 6 14.43 -2.23 7.88
CA GLY A 6 13.74 -0.97 7.65
C GLY A 6 12.26 -1.17 7.32
N THR A 7 11.47 -0.17 7.69
CA THR A 7 10.06 -0.03 7.32
C THR A 7 9.89 1.26 6.53
N MET A 8 9.10 1.20 5.46
CA MET A 8 8.76 2.33 4.60
C MET A 8 7.25 2.44 4.52
N VAL A 9 6.74 3.65 4.67
CA VAL A 9 5.31 3.96 4.60
C VAL A 9 5.14 4.98 3.49
N ILE A 10 4.32 4.66 2.49
CA ILE A 10 4.17 5.51 1.30
C ILE A 10 2.68 5.69 0.99
N GLN A 11 2.26 6.93 0.77
CA GLN A 11 0.94 7.22 0.23
C GLN A 11 1.00 7.15 -1.30
N LEU A 12 0.05 6.42 -1.90
CA LEU A 12 -0.04 6.21 -3.35
C LEU A 12 -1.50 6.34 -3.81
N PRO A 13 -1.76 6.66 -5.09
CA PRO A 13 -3.12 6.58 -5.65
C PRO A 13 -3.66 5.14 -5.55
N HIS A 14 -4.95 4.98 -5.28
CA HIS A 14 -5.57 3.66 -5.08
C HIS A 14 -5.34 2.67 -6.25
N GLY A 15 -5.18 3.18 -7.46
CA GLY A 15 -4.95 2.36 -8.66
C GLY A 15 -3.70 1.48 -8.63
N VAL A 16 -2.69 1.74 -7.79
CA VAL A 16 -1.51 0.87 -7.66
C VAL A 16 -1.86 -0.56 -7.24
N LEU A 17 -3.02 -0.76 -6.62
CA LEU A 17 -3.50 -2.06 -6.16
C LEU A 17 -4.04 -2.93 -7.29
N PHE A 18 -4.53 -2.35 -8.40
CA PHE A 18 -5.27 -3.10 -9.42
C PHE A 18 -4.87 -2.81 -10.86
N ARG A 19 -4.17 -1.70 -11.15
CA ARG A 19 -3.71 -1.43 -12.50
C ARG A 19 -2.71 -2.50 -12.96
N GLY A 20 -2.76 -2.74 -14.27
CA GLY A 20 -2.00 -3.78 -14.97
C GLY A 20 -0.59 -3.35 -15.37
N SER A 21 -0.07 -3.99 -16.42
CA SER A 21 1.21 -3.64 -17.07
C SER A 21 2.39 -3.59 -16.09
N ALA A 22 3.10 -2.45 -16.02
CA ALA A 22 4.25 -2.30 -15.14
C ALA A 22 3.87 -2.39 -13.65
N GLU A 23 2.72 -1.84 -13.25
CA GLU A 23 2.30 -1.84 -11.85
C GLU A 23 1.96 -3.24 -11.35
N ALA A 24 1.38 -4.09 -12.20
CA ALA A 24 1.16 -5.49 -11.85
C ALA A 24 2.48 -6.25 -11.60
N LYS A 25 3.51 -6.03 -12.43
CA LYS A 25 4.84 -6.63 -12.26
C LYS A 25 5.51 -6.17 -10.96
N ILE A 26 5.42 -4.88 -10.64
CA ILE A 26 5.95 -4.32 -9.39
C ILE A 26 5.22 -4.91 -8.18
N ARG A 27 3.88 -4.96 -8.22
CA ARG A 27 3.06 -5.53 -7.14
C ARG A 27 3.38 -7.00 -6.91
N GLN A 28 3.52 -7.78 -7.98
CA GLN A 28 3.92 -9.19 -7.91
C GLN A 28 5.31 -9.34 -7.27
N TYR A 29 6.30 -8.56 -7.71
CA TYR A 29 7.65 -8.59 -7.13
C TYR A 29 7.64 -8.28 -5.62
N LEU A 30 6.88 -7.26 -5.19
CA LEU A 30 6.79 -6.88 -3.77
C LEU A 30 6.10 -7.96 -2.93
N LEU A 31 5.07 -8.63 -3.47
CA LEU A 31 4.39 -9.75 -2.82
C LEU A 31 5.28 -10.98 -2.71
N GLU A 32 5.93 -11.40 -3.80
CA GLU A 32 6.82 -12.58 -3.83
C GLU A 32 8.01 -12.44 -2.88
N ARG A 33 8.51 -11.21 -2.72
CA ARG A 33 9.58 -10.89 -1.76
C ARG A 33 9.12 -10.78 -0.31
N ASN A 34 7.82 -10.95 -0.05
CA ASN A 34 7.19 -10.75 1.26
C ASN A 34 7.41 -9.33 1.82
N TYR A 35 7.43 -8.30 0.97
CA TYR A 35 7.72 -6.93 1.40
C TYR A 35 6.48 -6.13 1.79
N ILE A 36 5.29 -6.47 1.28
CA ILE A 36 4.05 -5.75 1.62
C ILE A 36 3.54 -6.19 2.98
N GLU A 37 3.66 -5.33 3.99
CA GLU A 37 3.16 -5.58 5.34
C GLU A 37 1.69 -5.26 5.49
N ALA A 38 1.29 -4.10 5.00
CA ALA A 38 -0.09 -3.65 5.07
C ALA A 38 -0.47 -2.78 3.88
N VAL A 39 -1.77 -2.80 3.57
CA VAL A 39 -2.45 -1.91 2.64
C VAL A 39 -3.59 -1.25 3.41
N ILE A 40 -3.59 0.08 3.47
CA ILE A 40 -4.61 0.85 4.19
C ILE A 40 -5.33 1.72 3.17
N GLY A 41 -6.63 1.47 2.95
CA GLY A 41 -7.48 2.34 2.14
C GLY A 41 -7.81 3.62 2.90
N LEU A 42 -7.67 4.78 2.27
CA LEU A 42 -8.01 6.08 2.84
C LEU A 42 -9.26 6.67 2.18
N PRO A 43 -9.94 7.63 2.83
CA PRO A 43 -11.13 8.27 2.27
C PRO A 43 -10.83 9.01 0.96
N ALA A 44 -11.85 9.15 0.13
CA ALA A 44 -11.82 10.11 -0.96
C ALA A 44 -11.70 11.54 -0.41
N ASN A 45 -11.28 12.50 -1.24
CA ASN A 45 -11.21 13.92 -0.87
C ASN A 45 -10.28 14.27 0.31
N LEU A 46 -9.43 13.34 0.78
CA LEU A 46 -8.42 13.63 1.81
C LEU A 46 -7.39 14.69 1.36
N GLN A 47 -7.11 14.74 0.06
CA GLN A 47 -6.16 15.69 -0.53
C GLN A 47 -6.92 16.89 -1.07
N SER A 48 -6.48 18.11 -0.74
CA SER A 48 -7.12 19.35 -1.19
C SER A 48 -7.06 19.58 -2.71
N THR A 49 -6.23 18.81 -3.43
CA THR A 49 -5.96 18.97 -4.85
C THR A 49 -6.69 17.95 -5.74
N THR A 50 -7.22 16.86 -5.18
CA THR A 50 -7.90 15.82 -5.96
C THR A 50 -8.84 14.96 -5.11
N ALA A 51 -9.96 14.56 -5.71
CA ALA A 51 -10.91 13.64 -5.10
C ALA A 51 -10.47 12.16 -5.18
N ILE A 52 -9.36 11.84 -5.86
CA ILE A 52 -8.91 10.47 -6.09
C ILE A 52 -8.60 9.80 -4.73
N PRO A 53 -9.22 8.64 -4.42
CA PRO A 53 -8.88 7.86 -3.24
C PRO A 53 -7.39 7.47 -3.25
N THR A 54 -6.78 7.50 -2.07
CA THR A 54 -5.38 7.10 -1.89
C THR A 54 -5.28 5.92 -0.95
N THR A 55 -4.14 5.24 -0.96
CA THR A 55 -3.83 4.15 -0.06
C THR A 55 -2.46 4.37 0.56
N ILE A 56 -2.27 3.89 1.78
CA ILE A 56 -0.95 3.76 2.39
C ILE A 56 -0.47 2.33 2.18
N LEU A 57 0.69 2.21 1.54
CA LEU A 57 1.41 0.95 1.41
C LEU A 57 2.54 0.92 2.46
N VAL A 58 2.48 -0.07 3.34
CA VAL A 58 3.54 -0.33 4.32
C VAL A 58 4.44 -1.44 3.79
N LEU A 59 5.70 -1.11 3.55
CA LEU A 59 6.72 -2.03 3.09
C LEU A 59 7.74 -2.31 4.20
N ARG A 60 8.05 -3.57 4.43
CA ARG A 60 9.06 -3.97 5.43
C ARG A 60 9.83 -5.19 4.97
N LYS A 61 11.15 -5.14 5.13
CA LYS A 61 12.05 -6.26 4.83
C LYS A 61 12.12 -7.25 6.00
N ASN A 62 12.56 -8.48 5.70
CA ASN A 62 12.80 -9.54 6.69
C ASN A 62 11.61 -9.84 7.61
N ARG A 63 10.40 -9.78 7.06
CA ARG A 63 9.18 -10.07 7.79
C ARG A 63 9.06 -11.57 8.07
N LYS A 64 8.74 -11.90 9.33
CA LYS A 64 8.49 -13.28 9.76
C LYS A 64 7.12 -13.77 9.31
N ARG A 65 6.11 -12.91 9.35
CA ARG A 65 4.76 -13.23 8.86
C ARG A 65 4.68 -12.97 7.36
N LYS A 66 3.85 -13.76 6.67
CA LYS A 66 3.61 -13.68 5.22
C LYS A 66 2.24 -13.13 4.85
N ASP A 67 1.38 -12.92 5.83
CA ASP A 67 0.08 -12.30 5.67
C ASP A 67 0.23 -10.83 5.27
N VAL A 68 -0.70 -10.32 4.47
CA VAL A 68 -0.81 -8.88 4.19
C VAL A 68 -2.01 -8.37 4.97
N MET A 69 -1.80 -7.36 5.82
CA MET A 69 -2.89 -6.74 6.57
C MET A 69 -3.62 -5.74 5.68
N PHE A 70 -4.91 -5.94 5.47
CA PHE A 70 -5.76 -4.98 4.79
C PHE A 70 -6.59 -4.23 5.83
N ILE A 71 -6.54 -2.90 5.78
CA ILE A 71 -7.35 -2.01 6.60
C ILE A 71 -8.16 -1.14 5.66
N ASP A 72 -9.48 -1.15 5.85
CA ASP A 72 -10.36 -0.19 5.21
C ASP A 72 -10.64 0.95 6.19
N ALA A 73 -10.11 2.13 5.87
CA ALA A 73 -10.42 3.38 6.57
C ALA A 73 -10.98 4.40 5.57
N SER A 74 -11.64 3.91 4.51
CA SER A 74 -12.23 4.74 3.47
C SER A 74 -13.66 5.17 3.75
N ASP A 75 -14.34 4.51 4.69
CA ASP A 75 -15.66 4.93 5.19
C ASP A 75 -15.56 6.04 6.23
N ASP A 76 -16.37 7.08 6.02
CA ASP A 76 -16.59 8.21 6.93
C ASP A 76 -17.83 7.99 7.83
N GLU A 77 -18.25 6.75 8.11
CA GLU A 77 -19.43 6.52 8.97
C GLU A 77 -19.17 7.03 10.41
N VAL A 78 -19.86 8.14 10.73
CA VAL A 78 -20.20 8.66 12.06
C VAL A 78 -21.69 8.51 12.25
#